data_AF-A0A9Q4ZMA8-F1
#
_entry.id   AF-A0A9Q4ZMA8-F1
#
_cell.length_a   1.000
_cell.length_b   1.000
_cell.length_c   1.000
_cell.angle_alpha   90.00
_cell.angle_beta   90.00
_cell.angle_gamma   90.00
#
_symmetry.space_group_name_H-M   'P 1'
#
loop_
_entity.id
_entity.type
_entity.pdbx_description
1 polymer ?
#
loop_
_entity_poly.entity_id
_entity_poly.type
_entity_poly.pdbx_seq_one_letter_code
_entity_poly.pdbx_strand_id
1 'polypeptide(L)'
;MGVWFVVIVSAGVALAVAPASRTAGIVGASAVAAGVGFAVAGTSRTLRENRGLRVPWWGPPTNRPRKWDLLAGTGLPLVSYGAILVGRSVQTLPTVAFPLTALATLSLVLCAAQWRHNRRVVTS
;
A
#
# COMPACT_ATOMS: atom_id res chain seq x y z
N MET A 1 -6.16 -0.27 -14.78
CA MET A 1 -6.64 0.27 -13.49
C MET A 1 -7.96 -0.35 -13.06
N GLY A 2 -8.92 -0.64 -13.95
CA GLY A 2 -10.29 -1.03 -13.57
C GLY A 2 -10.46 -2.38 -12.84
N VAL A 3 -10.06 -3.50 -13.44
CA VAL A 3 -10.59 -4.82 -13.01
C VAL A 3 -10.08 -5.26 -11.64
N TRP A 4 -8.77 -5.25 -11.39
CA TRP A 4 -8.20 -5.73 -10.11
C TRP A 4 -8.49 -4.81 -8.93
N PHE A 5 -8.51 -3.49 -9.15
CA PHE A 5 -8.90 -2.53 -8.12
C PHE A 5 -10.38 -2.73 -7.76
N VAL A 6 -11.26 -2.86 -8.77
CA VAL A 6 -12.67 -3.15 -8.54
C VAL A 6 -12.84 -4.48 -7.84
N VAL A 7 -12.12 -5.55 -8.22
CA VAL A 7 -12.21 -6.87 -7.55
C VAL A 7 -11.74 -6.82 -6.10
N ILE A 8 -10.62 -6.15 -5.80
CA ILE A 8 -10.11 -6.01 -4.43
C ILE A 8 -11.08 -5.17 -3.58
N VAL A 9 -11.58 -4.05 -4.12
CA VAL A 9 -12.53 -3.18 -3.43
C VAL A 9 -13.88 -3.86 -3.23
N SER A 10 -14.41 -4.54 -4.25
CA SER A 10 -15.69 -5.26 -4.16
C SER A 10 -15.61 -6.50 -3.28
N ALA A 11 -14.51 -7.24 -3.29
CA ALA A 11 -14.24 -8.29 -2.30
C ALA A 11 -14.14 -7.68 -0.88
N GLY A 12 -13.51 -6.52 -0.74
CA GLY A 12 -13.44 -5.77 0.52
C GLY A 12 -14.79 -5.34 1.05
N VAL A 13 -15.66 -4.83 0.17
CA VAL A 13 -17.04 -4.47 0.51
C VAL A 13 -17.85 -5.72 0.86
N ALA A 14 -17.78 -6.78 0.06
CA ALA A 14 -18.52 -8.02 0.29
C ALA A 14 -18.15 -8.67 1.63
N LEU A 15 -16.86 -8.72 1.97
CA LEU A 15 -16.39 -9.25 3.25
C LEU A 15 -16.58 -8.27 4.42
N ALA A 16 -16.73 -6.97 4.15
CA ALA A 16 -17.19 -6.01 5.15
C ALA A 16 -18.67 -6.20 5.51
N VAL A 17 -19.47 -6.93 4.74
CA VAL A 17 -20.84 -7.30 5.13
C VAL A 17 -20.92 -8.71 5.75
N ALA A 18 -19.85 -9.49 5.63
CA ALA A 18 -19.79 -10.84 6.20
C ALA A 18 -19.68 -10.82 7.75
N PRO A 19 -20.13 -11.89 8.43
CA PRO A 19 -19.99 -12.02 9.88
C PRO A 19 -18.51 -11.96 10.30
N ALA A 20 -18.23 -11.28 11.42
CA ALA A 20 -16.88 -11.24 11.97
C ALA A 20 -16.40 -12.65 12.31
N SER A 21 -15.22 -13.04 11.81
CA SER A 21 -14.62 -14.35 12.07
C SER A 21 -13.12 -14.24 12.30
N ARG A 22 -12.58 -15.10 13.18
CA ARG A 22 -11.14 -15.15 13.46
C ARG A 22 -10.34 -15.46 12.19
N THR A 23 -10.89 -16.28 11.30
CA THR A 23 -10.32 -16.61 9.99
C THR A 23 -10.21 -15.38 9.09
N ALA A 24 -11.23 -14.52 9.04
CA ALA A 24 -11.18 -13.26 8.29
C ALA A 24 -10.09 -12.32 8.84
N GLY A 25 -9.91 -12.28 10.16
CA GLY A 25 -8.84 -11.51 10.80
C GLY A 25 -7.44 -12.00 10.39
N ILE A 26 -7.21 -13.32 10.36
CA ILE A 26 -5.93 -13.91 9.93
C ILE A 26 -5.66 -13.59 8.46
N VAL A 27 -6.64 -13.81 7.58
CA VAL A 27 -6.52 -13.49 6.14
C VAL A 27 -6.25 -11.99 5.94
N GLY A 28 -6.94 -11.14 6.70
CA GLY A 28 -6.71 -9.70 6.71
C GLY A 28 -5.29 -9.33 7.10
N ALA A 29 -4.76 -9.91 8.18
CA ALA A 29 -3.39 -9.65 8.63
C ALA A 29 -2.35 -10.10 7.58
N SER A 30 -2.55 -11.27 6.97
CA SER A 30 -1.70 -11.76 5.87
C SER A 30 -1.75 -10.84 4.66
N ALA A 31 -2.93 -10.33 4.29
CA ALA A 31 -3.10 -9.37 3.20
C ALA A 31 -2.38 -8.04 3.49
N VAL A 32 -2.46 -7.53 4.73
CA VAL A 32 -1.69 -6.34 5.14
C VAL A 32 -0.20 -6.58 4.97
N ALA A 33 0.33 -7.69 5.49
CA ALA A 33 1.75 -8.01 5.39
C ALA A 33 2.23 -8.10 3.93
N ALA A 34 1.49 -8.80 3.08
CA ALA A 34 1.79 -8.91 1.65
C ALA A 34 1.71 -7.55 0.94
N GLY A 35 0.67 -6.75 1.24
CA GLY A 35 0.47 -5.42 0.66
C GLY A 35 1.59 -4.45 1.02
N VAL A 36 2.05 -4.46 2.28
CA VAL A 36 3.23 -3.70 2.73
C VAL A 36 4.46 -4.14 1.93
N GLY A 37 4.68 -5.45 1.81
CA GLY A 37 5.78 -6.01 1.03
C GLY A 37 5.79 -5.51 -0.42
N PHE A 38 4.64 -5.54 -1.10
CA PHE A 38 4.51 -5.03 -2.47
C PHE A 38 4.75 -3.53 -2.56
N ALA A 39 4.20 -2.73 -1.65
CA ALA A 39 4.40 -1.29 -1.63
C ALA A 39 5.87 -0.90 -1.42
N VAL A 40 6.57 -1.57 -0.49
CA VAL A 40 8.00 -1.37 -0.23
C VAL A 40 8.84 -1.86 -1.41
N ALA A 41 8.52 -3.01 -1.99
CA ALA A 41 9.24 -3.53 -3.15
C ALA A 41 9.09 -2.61 -4.38
N GLY A 42 7.88 -2.15 -4.67
CA GLY A 42 7.61 -1.19 -5.76
C GLY A 42 8.32 0.15 -5.56
N THR A 43 8.25 0.70 -4.34
CA THR A 43 8.92 1.96 -4.00
C THR A 43 10.44 1.83 -4.09
N SER A 44 11.03 0.82 -3.43
CA SER A 44 12.49 0.60 -3.45
C SER A 44 13.01 0.34 -4.86
N ARG A 45 12.22 -0.32 -5.72
CA ARG A 45 12.53 -0.50 -7.13
C ARG A 45 12.51 0.84 -7.88
N THR A 46 11.45 1.63 -7.72
CA THR A 46 11.32 2.96 -8.35
C THR A 46 12.50 3.87 -7.99
N LEU A 47 12.89 3.91 -6.71
CA LEU A 47 14.04 4.68 -6.24
C LEU A 47 15.37 4.15 -6.83
N ARG A 48 15.50 2.83 -7.03
CA ARG A 48 16.69 2.25 -7.68
C ARG A 48 16.78 2.60 -9.17
N GLU A 49 15.66 2.52 -9.88
CA GLU A 49 15.57 2.85 -11.32
C GLU A 49 15.77 4.35 -11.59
N ASN A 50 15.59 5.19 -10.57
CA ASN A 50 15.78 6.64 -10.63
C ASN A 50 17.01 7.11 -9.84
N ARG A 51 18.02 6.25 -9.62
CA ARG A 51 19.27 6.69 -8.96
C ARG A 51 19.92 7.82 -9.74
N GLY A 52 20.29 8.89 -9.03
CA GLY A 52 20.86 10.10 -9.64
C GLY A 52 19.82 11.05 -10.24
N LEU A 53 18.54 10.69 -10.24
CA LEU A 53 17.45 11.54 -10.70
C LEU A 53 16.47 11.79 -9.55
N ARG A 54 15.95 13.01 -9.45
CA ARG A 54 14.88 13.30 -8.49
C ARG A 54 13.59 12.61 -8.94
N VAL A 55 12.90 11.98 -7.99
CA VAL A 55 11.55 11.46 -8.20
C VAL A 55 10.56 12.54 -7.78
N PRO A 56 9.72 13.06 -8.70
CA PRO A 56 8.76 14.11 -8.38
C PRO A 56 7.75 13.61 -7.33
N TRP A 57 7.30 14.51 -6.47
CA TRP A 57 6.26 14.21 -5.47
C TRP A 57 4.89 13.94 -6.10
N TRP A 58 4.66 14.54 -7.26
CA TRP A 58 3.42 14.44 -8.01
C TRP A 58 3.72 14.01 -9.43
N GLY A 59 2.91 13.09 -9.95
CA GLY A 59 3.06 12.57 -11.30
C GLY A 59 4.01 11.37 -11.42
N PRO A 60 4.25 10.91 -12.65
CA PRO A 60 5.07 9.73 -12.90
C PRO A 60 6.55 9.98 -12.57
N PRO A 61 7.31 8.94 -12.19
CA PRO A 61 8.76 9.05 -12.02
C PRO A 61 9.44 9.42 -13.35
N THR A 62 10.56 10.15 -13.25
CA THR A 62 11.33 10.67 -14.38
C THR A 62 11.76 9.54 -15.33
N ASN A 63 12.32 8.47 -14.77
CA ASN A 63 12.56 7.24 -15.50
C ASN A 63 11.45 6.24 -15.16
N ARG A 64 10.68 5.86 -16.20
CA ARG A 64 9.58 4.91 -16.10
C ARG A 64 9.74 3.81 -17.15
N PRO A 65 10.60 2.80 -16.90
CA PRO A 65 10.80 1.71 -17.85
C PRO A 65 9.54 0.85 -18.03
N ARG A 66 8.59 0.91 -17.09
CA ARG A 66 7.37 0.10 -17.08
C ARG A 66 6.14 0.98 -17.25
N LYS A 67 5.31 0.65 -18.25
CA LYS A 67 3.98 1.25 -18.40
C LYS A 67 3.11 0.98 -17.16
N TRP A 68 3.30 -0.16 -16.49
CA TRP A 68 2.57 -0.49 -15.26
C TRP A 68 3.46 -1.24 -14.27
N ASP A 69 3.48 -0.76 -13.02
CA ASP A 69 4.11 -1.48 -11.91
C ASP A 69 3.03 -2.11 -11.05
N LEU A 70 2.90 -3.44 -11.15
CA LEU A 70 1.94 -4.21 -10.36
C LEU A 70 2.25 -4.09 -8.87
N LEU A 71 3.51 -3.99 -8.45
CA LEU A 71 3.89 -3.93 -7.04
C LEU A 71 3.44 -2.62 -6.39
N ALA A 72 3.71 -1.50 -7.07
CA ALA A 72 3.26 -0.18 -6.62
C ALA A 72 1.73 -0.04 -6.73
N GLY A 73 1.11 -0.66 -7.74
CA GLY A 73 -0.33 -0.57 -7.99
C GLY A 73 -1.21 -1.42 -7.07
N THR A 74 -0.70 -2.54 -6.53
CA THR A 74 -1.50 -3.47 -5.70
C THR A 74 -1.21 -3.39 -4.21
N GLY A 75 -0.04 -2.87 -3.80
CA GLY A 75 0.36 -2.83 -2.39
C GLY A 75 -0.63 -2.07 -1.50
N LEU A 76 -0.89 -0.79 -1.79
CA LEU A 76 -1.80 0.05 -0.98
C LEU A 76 -3.27 -0.46 -0.98
N PRO A 77 -3.85 -0.90 -2.13
CA PRO A 77 -5.15 -1.56 -2.14
C PRO A 77 -5.21 -2.82 -1.27
N LEU A 78 -4.15 -3.64 -1.26
CA LEU A 78 -4.12 -4.87 -0.48
C LEU A 78 -4.00 -4.60 1.03
N VAL A 79 -3.24 -3.57 1.42
CA VAL A 79 -3.16 -3.10 2.82
C VAL A 79 -4.50 -2.59 3.32
N SER A 80 -5.17 -1.74 2.54
CA SER A 80 -6.48 -1.21 2.90
C SER A 80 -7.52 -2.32 3.06
N TYR A 81 -7.58 -3.24 2.11
CA TYR A 81 -8.43 -4.43 2.19
C TYR A 81 -8.16 -5.26 3.46
N GLY A 82 -6.90 -5.64 3.70
CA GLY A 82 -6.54 -6.45 4.85
C GLY A 82 -6.82 -5.76 6.19
N ALA A 83 -6.58 -4.45 6.28
CA ALA A 83 -6.80 -3.69 7.49
C ALA A 83 -8.29 -3.55 7.85
N ILE A 84 -9.17 -3.45 6.85
CA ILE A 84 -10.64 -3.48 7.07
C ILE A 84 -11.06 -4.82 7.67
N LEU A 85 -10.56 -5.94 7.14
CA LEU A 85 -10.87 -7.27 7.67
C LEU A 85 -10.41 -7.45 9.11
N VAL A 86 -9.20 -6.97 9.44
CA VAL A 86 -8.67 -6.99 10.81
C VAL A 86 -9.52 -6.12 11.74
N GLY A 87 -9.83 -4.88 11.35
CA GLY A 87 -10.62 -3.95 12.14
C GLY A 87 -12.07 -4.37 12.38
N ARG A 88 -12.61 -5.30 11.58
CA ARG A 88 -13.92 -5.95 11.85
C ARG A 88 -13.82 -7.20 12.72
N SER A 89 -12.68 -7.86 12.71
CA SER A 89 -12.48 -9.14 13.41
C SER A 89 -12.02 -8.97 14.86
N VAL A 90 -11.55 -7.78 15.21
CA VAL A 90 -11.04 -7.43 16.54
C VAL A 90 -11.95 -6.37 17.14
N GLN A 91 -12.74 -6.74 18.16
CA GLN A 91 -13.75 -5.85 18.78
C GLN A 91 -13.16 -4.58 19.40
N THR A 92 -11.88 -4.60 19.79
CA THR A 92 -11.19 -3.45 20.39
C THR A 92 -10.66 -2.46 19.35
N LEU A 93 -10.65 -2.82 18.06
CA LEU A 93 -10.15 -1.96 17.00
C LEU A 93 -11.29 -1.17 16.35
N PRO A 94 -11.17 0.17 16.24
CA PRO A 94 -12.12 0.96 15.47
C PRO A 94 -12.00 0.59 13.98
N THR A 95 -13.07 0.02 13.43
CA THR A 95 -13.10 -0.53 12.06
C THR A 95 -12.68 0.45 10.97
N VAL A 96 -12.95 1.76 11.15
CA VAL A 96 -12.59 2.80 10.19
C VAL A 96 -11.25 3.46 10.51
N ALA A 97 -10.97 3.75 11.79
CA ALA A 97 -9.75 4.45 12.15
C ALA A 97 -8.50 3.55 11.98
N PHE A 98 -8.61 2.25 12.24
CA PHE A 98 -7.50 1.31 12.06
C PHE A 98 -6.93 1.28 10.62
N PRO A 99 -7.73 1.03 9.56
CA PRO A 99 -7.20 1.05 8.19
C PRO A 99 -6.64 2.41 7.79
N LEU A 100 -7.26 3.51 8.23
CA LEU A 100 -6.73 4.86 7.98
C LEU A 100 -5.36 5.05 8.62
N THR A 101 -5.19 4.63 9.88
CA THR A 101 -3.89 4.69 10.56
C THR A 101 -2.84 3.83 9.87
N ALA A 102 -3.18 2.61 9.46
CA ALA A 102 -2.25 1.72 8.76
C ALA A 102 -1.78 2.30 7.43
N LEU A 103 -2.70 2.87 6.64
CA LEU A 103 -2.38 3.55 5.38
C LEU A 103 -1.57 4.82 5.60
N ALA A 104 -1.90 5.62 6.61
CA ALA A 104 -1.17 6.83 6.95
C ALA A 104 0.26 6.50 7.36
N THR A 105 0.46 5.52 8.24
CA THR A 105 1.79 5.07 8.67
C THR A 105 2.61 4.57 7.49
N LEU A 106 2.05 3.70 6.66
CA LEU A 106 2.75 3.19 5.47
C LEU A 106 3.11 4.32 4.50
N SER A 107 2.17 5.22 4.22
CA SER A 107 2.39 6.37 3.33
C SER A 107 3.51 7.27 3.86
N LEU A 108 3.53 7.57 5.16
CA LEU A 108 4.58 8.36 5.79
C LEU A 108 5.96 7.70 5.65
N VAL A 109 6.05 6.38 5.84
CA VAL A 109 7.31 5.63 5.68
C VAL A 109 7.81 5.70 4.23
N LEU A 110 6.92 5.51 3.26
CA LEU A 110 7.28 5.58 1.84
C LEU A 110 7.69 7.01 1.42
N CYS A 111 6.97 8.03 1.91
CA CYS A 111 7.32 9.44 1.73
C CYS A 111 8.69 9.78 2.33
N ALA A 112 8.99 9.29 3.54
CA ALA A 112 10.29 9.47 4.17
C ALA A 112 11.42 8.82 3.35
N ALA A 113 11.17 7.63 2.78
CA ALA A 113 12.12 6.98 1.89
C ALA A 113 12.37 7.80 0.61
N GLN A 114 11.33 8.32 -0.02
CA GLN A 114 11.44 9.20 -1.21
C GLN A 114 12.18 10.51 -0.87
N TRP A 115 11.86 11.13 0.25
CA TRP A 115 12.56 12.33 0.72
C TRP A 115 14.05 12.08 0.94
N ARG A 116 14.40 10.98 1.62
CA ARG A 116 15.80 10.59 1.85
C ARG A 116 16.53 10.33 0.53
N HIS A 117 15.87 9.69 -0.43
CA HIS A 117 16.43 9.49 -1.76
C HIS A 117 16.70 10.82 -2.47
N ASN A 118 15.69 11.70 -2.55
CA ASN A 118 15.80 12.98 -3.24
C ASN A 118 16.87 13.89 -2.60
N ARG A 119 17.01 13.88 -1.26
CA ARG A 119 18.09 14.60 -0.58
C ARG A 119 19.48 14.15 -1.03
N ARG A 120 19.69 12.84 -1.21
CA ARG A 120 20.98 12.28 -1.65
C ARG A 120 21.34 12.67 -3.08
N VAL A 121 20.34 12.85 -3.95
CA VAL A 121 20.53 13.30 -5.33
C VAL A 121 20.91 14.78 -5.41
N VAL A 122 20.51 15.62 -4.44
CA VAL A 122 20.91 17.04 -4.43
C VAL A 122 22.38 17.23 -4.04
N THR A 123 22.89 16.34 -3.19
CA THR A 123 24.23 16.42 -2.62
C THR A 123 25.32 15.76 -3.47
N SER A 124 24.94 15.14 -4.59
CA SER A 124 25.83 14.47 -5.56
C SER A 124 25.92 15.29 -6.82
#